data_AF-A0A1A8ENW0-F1
#
_entry.id   AF-A0A1A8ENW0-F1
#
_cell.length_a   1.000
_cell.length_b   1.000
_cell.length_c   1.000
_cell.angle_alpha   90.00
_cell.angle_beta   90.00
_cell.angle_gamma   90.00
#
_symmetry.space_group_name_H-M   'P 1'
#
loop_
_entity.id
_entity.type
_entity.pdbx_description
1 polymer ?
#
loop_
_entity_poly.entity_id
_entity_poly.type
_entity_poly.pdbx_seq_one_letter_code
_entity_poly.pdbx_strand_id
1 'polypeptide(L)'
;VYVEVSVTEPADYFLLQINECWATQSPQPNSTNGLVHSLIQNGCANDRTVSFLDLDDETSGQNGKSSTVRYSFDMFRFITEPHELYLHCTVQL
;
A
#
# COMPACT_ATOMS: atom_id res chain seq x y z
N VAL A 1 -6.49 -4.68 7.72
CA VAL A 1 -5.42 -3.68 7.97
C VAL A 1 -5.80 -2.42 7.23
N TYR A 2 -5.70 -1.26 7.86
CA TYR A 2 -5.97 0.05 7.23
C TYR A 2 -4.65 0.81 7.12
N VAL A 3 -4.36 1.32 5.94
CA VAL A 3 -3.11 2.02 5.61
C VAL A 3 -3.45 3.38 5.04
N GLU A 4 -2.77 4.41 5.54
CA GLU A 4 -2.81 5.77 5.00
C GLU A 4 -1.40 6.17 4.58
N VAL A 5 -1.28 6.76 3.41
CA VAL A 5 -0.05 7.41 2.94
C VAL A 5 -0.40 8.83 2.54
N SER A 6 0.35 9.81 3.03
CA SER A 6 0.09 11.22 2.78
C SER A 6 1.37 12.00 2.50
N VAL A 7 1.26 13.01 1.64
CA VAL A 7 2.28 14.03 1.43
C VAL A 7 2.17 15.04 2.57
N THR A 8 3.28 15.35 3.23
CA THR A 8 3.28 16.30 4.35
C THR A 8 3.18 17.74 3.86
N GLU A 9 4.16 18.26 3.10
CA GLU A 9 4.15 19.65 2.64
C GLU A 9 4.90 19.88 1.31
N PRO A 10 4.39 20.76 0.41
CA PRO A 10 3.04 21.31 0.41
C PRO A 10 2.04 20.30 -0.19
N ALA A 11 1.09 19.82 0.61
CA ALA A 11 0.18 18.73 0.23
C ALA A 11 -0.72 19.08 -0.97
N ASP A 12 -1.23 20.32 -1.04
CA ASP A 12 -2.27 20.73 -1.99
C ASP A 12 -1.84 20.75 -3.47
N TYR A 13 -0.55 20.55 -3.74
CA TYR A 13 0.01 20.59 -5.10
C TYR A 13 0.28 19.21 -5.69
N PHE A 14 0.25 18.15 -4.88
CA PHE A 14 0.67 16.82 -5.32
C PHE A 14 -0.48 15.82 -5.29
N LEU A 15 -0.52 14.98 -6.32
CA LEU A 15 -1.40 13.83 -6.38
C LEU A 15 -0.56 12.60 -6.09
N LEU A 16 -0.76 12.00 -4.92
CA LEU A 16 -0.02 10.83 -4.50
C LEU A 16 -0.61 9.58 -5.16
N GLN A 17 0.23 8.84 -5.88
CA GLN A 17 -0.10 7.53 -6.39
C GLN A 17 0.78 6.46 -5.75
N ILE A 18 0.15 5.48 -5.13
CA ILE A 18 0.78 4.21 -4.72
C ILE A 18 0.93 3.36 -5.97
N ASN A 19 2.16 3.00 -6.34
CA ASN A 19 2.43 2.20 -7.53
C ASN A 19 2.46 0.70 -7.21
N GLU A 20 3.22 0.29 -6.20
CA GLU A 20 3.27 -1.09 -5.74
C GLU A 20 3.18 -1.14 -4.22
N CYS A 21 2.52 -2.17 -3.69
CA CYS A 21 2.64 -2.56 -2.29
C CYS A 21 2.77 -4.07 -2.20
N TRP A 22 3.70 -4.54 -1.39
CA TRP A 22 3.94 -5.96 -1.18
C TRP A 22 4.34 -6.22 0.28
N ALA A 23 4.01 -7.40 0.75
CA ALA A 23 4.44 -7.90 2.05
C ALA A 23 5.60 -8.86 1.89
N THR A 24 6.53 -8.83 2.83
CA THR A 24 7.63 -9.80 2.95
C THR A 24 7.83 -10.25 4.39
N GLN A 25 8.64 -11.29 4.57
CA GLN A 25 9.09 -11.81 5.86
C GLN A 25 10.33 -11.07 6.41
N SER A 26 10.75 -9.98 5.78
CA SER A 26 11.98 -9.26 6.10
C SER A 26 11.75 -7.75 6.10
N PRO A 27 12.40 -6.98 6.98
CA PRO A 27 12.37 -5.52 6.89
C PRO A 27 13.03 -4.99 5.61
N GLN A 28 13.83 -5.80 4.91
CA GLN A 28 14.48 -5.39 3.67
C GLN A 28 13.51 -5.53 2.47
N PRO A 29 13.15 -4.44 1.78
CA PRO A 29 12.11 -4.46 0.74
C PRO A 29 12.47 -5.32 -0.47
N ASN A 30 13.77 -5.40 -0.80
CA ASN A 30 14.31 -6.19 -1.91
C ASN A 30 14.93 -7.52 -1.45
N SER A 31 14.53 -8.04 -0.28
CA SER A 31 14.97 -9.35 0.17
C SER A 31 14.57 -10.42 -0.85
N THR A 32 15.56 -11.19 -1.32
CA THR A 32 15.32 -12.41 -2.09
C THR A 32 15.07 -13.63 -1.20
N ASN A 33 15.20 -13.46 0.12
CA ASN A 33 14.98 -14.51 1.10
C ASN A 33 13.54 -14.40 1.63
N GLY A 34 12.79 -15.52 1.55
CA GLY A 34 11.43 -15.64 2.06
C GLY A 34 10.35 -15.47 0.99
N LEU A 35 9.10 -15.46 1.45
CA LEU A 35 7.90 -15.29 0.64
C LEU A 35 7.56 -13.81 0.43
N VAL A 36 6.99 -13.51 -0.73
CA VAL A 36 6.52 -12.19 -1.13
C VAL A 36 5.04 -12.30 -1.51
N HIS A 37 4.22 -11.38 -1.01
CA HIS A 37 2.80 -11.28 -1.37
C HIS A 37 2.49 -9.89 -1.93
N SER A 38 2.09 -9.80 -3.20
CA SER A 38 1.79 -8.51 -3.84
C SER A 38 0.32 -8.13 -3.59
N LEU A 39 0.13 -6.96 -2.97
CA LEU A 39 -1.17 -6.38 -2.65
C LEU A 39 -1.62 -5.39 -3.73
N ILE A 40 -0.72 -4.51 -4.15
CA ILE A 40 -0.95 -3.50 -5.19
C ILE A 40 0.16 -3.63 -6.23
N GLN A 41 -0.20 -3.60 -7.51
CA GLN A 41 0.73 -3.64 -8.63
C GLN A 41 0.29 -2.67 -9.71
N ASN A 42 1.22 -1.82 -10.20
CA ASN A 42 0.96 -0.78 -11.19
C ASN A 42 -0.24 0.14 -10.85
N GLY A 43 -0.40 0.46 -9.56
CA GLY A 43 -1.48 1.28 -9.03
C GLY A 43 -2.83 0.59 -8.85
N CYS A 44 -2.94 -0.69 -9.22
CA CYS A 44 -4.17 -1.46 -9.13
C CYS A 44 -4.08 -2.50 -8.00
N ALA A 45 -5.22 -2.84 -7.41
CA ALA A 45 -5.32 -3.97 -6.50
C ALA A 45 -4.91 -5.28 -7.22
N ASN A 46 -3.89 -5.95 -6.71
CA ASN A 46 -3.47 -7.28 -7.14
C ASN A 46 -4.06 -8.37 -6.23
N ASP A 47 -4.20 -8.07 -4.94
CA ASP A 47 -4.93 -8.91 -3.99
C ASP A 47 -6.42 -8.52 -3.95
N ARG A 48 -7.31 -9.53 -3.97
CA ARG A 48 -8.77 -9.34 -4.01
C ARG A 48 -9.38 -8.67 -2.78
N THR A 49 -8.65 -8.66 -1.66
CA THR A 49 -9.09 -8.04 -0.41
C THR A 49 -8.69 -6.58 -0.33
N VAL A 50 -7.85 -6.11 -1.27
CA VAL A 50 -7.46 -4.71 -1.34
C VAL A 50 -8.62 -3.84 -1.79
N SER A 51 -8.91 -2.80 -1.02
CA SER A 51 -9.91 -1.79 -1.32
C SER A 51 -9.35 -0.40 -1.04
N PHE A 52 -9.39 0.47 -2.05
CA PHE A 52 -9.14 1.90 -1.86
C PHE A 52 -10.36 2.53 -1.20
N LEU A 53 -10.12 3.38 -0.22
CA LEU A 53 -11.14 3.96 0.63
C LEU A 53 -11.29 5.44 0.27
N ASP A 54 -12.53 5.91 0.15
CA ASP A 54 -12.80 7.33 -0.04
C ASP A 54 -12.50 8.12 1.26
N LEU A 55 -12.13 9.39 1.09
CA LEU A 55 -12.03 10.35 2.19
C LEU A 55 -13.36 11.13 2.29
N ASP A 56 -13.48 11.96 3.34
CA ASP A 56 -14.71 12.73 3.62
C ASP A 56 -15.17 13.61 2.43
N ASP A 57 -14.25 14.01 1.55
CA ASP A 57 -14.55 14.50 0.21
C ASP A 57 -14.53 13.34 -0.80
N GLU A 58 -15.71 13.03 -1.37
CA GLU A 58 -16.17 11.81 -2.07
C GLU A 58 -15.30 11.16 -3.17
N THR A 59 -14.05 11.57 -3.40
CA THR A 59 -13.09 10.89 -4.30
C THR A 59 -11.62 11.03 -3.89
N SER A 60 -11.34 11.74 -2.79
CA SER A 60 -9.99 12.16 -2.44
C SER A 60 -9.11 10.98 -1.96
N GLY A 61 -9.68 9.95 -1.33
CA GLY A 61 -8.88 8.81 -0.85
C GLY A 61 -8.45 7.80 -1.91
N GLN A 62 -8.93 7.95 -3.14
CA GLN A 62 -8.59 7.04 -4.24
C GLN A 62 -7.15 7.27 -4.71
N ASN A 63 -6.53 6.19 -5.19
CA ASN A 63 -5.15 6.20 -5.64
C ASN A 63 -4.92 7.23 -6.77
N GLY A 64 -4.03 8.20 -6.55
CA GLY A 64 -3.69 9.23 -7.54
C GLY A 64 -4.69 10.39 -7.65
N LYS A 65 -5.65 10.54 -6.73
CA LYS A 65 -6.66 11.62 -6.76
C LYS A 65 -6.45 12.73 -5.73
N SER A 66 -5.56 12.52 -4.76
CA SER A 66 -5.28 13.48 -3.70
C SER A 66 -3.86 13.31 -3.19
N SER A 67 -3.43 14.21 -2.33
CA SER A 67 -2.19 14.14 -1.56
C SER A 67 -2.21 13.05 -0.48
N THR A 68 -3.37 12.45 -0.22
CA THR A 68 -3.56 11.35 0.73
C THR A 68 -4.27 10.19 0.07
N VAL A 69 -3.72 8.98 0.21
CA VAL A 69 -4.33 7.73 -0.28
C VAL A 69 -4.60 6.82 0.91
N ARG A 70 -5.81 6.30 1.00
CA ARG A 70 -6.20 5.28 1.99
C ARG A 70 -6.56 3.98 1.28
N TYR A 71 -6.05 2.87 1.79
CA TYR A 71 -6.50 1.55 1.37
C TYR A 71 -6.55 0.59 2.54
N SER A 72 -7.28 -0.50 2.35
CA SER A 72 -7.37 -1.60 3.30
C SER A 72 -7.12 -2.93 2.60
N PHE A 73 -6.75 -3.95 3.38
CA PHE A 73 -6.67 -5.35 2.96
C PHE A 73 -6.92 -6.27 4.14
N ASP A 74 -7.34 -7.52 3.88
CA ASP A 74 -7.58 -8.49 4.95
C ASP A 74 -6.26 -9.00 5.53
N MET A 75 -6.20 -9.12 6.86
CA MET A 75 -5.00 -9.60 7.53
C MET A 75 -4.69 -11.05 7.14
N PHE A 76 -3.42 -11.35 6.87
CA PHE A 76 -2.93 -12.69 6.59
C PHE A 76 -1.60 -12.96 7.31
N ARG A 77 -1.10 -14.19 7.19
CA ARG A 77 0.22 -14.61 7.64
C ARG A 77 0.91 -15.46 6.57
N PHE A 78 2.24 -15.43 6.54
CA PHE A 78 3.01 -16.39 5.75
C PHE A 78 2.88 -17.81 6.33
N ILE A 79 3.01 -18.81 5.45
CA ILE A 79 2.84 -20.22 5.81
C ILE A 79 4.13 -20.85 6.37
N THR A 80 5.27 -20.22 6.13
CA THR A 80 6.59 -20.65 6.62
C THR A 80 7.15 -19.65 7.63
N GLU A 81 8.07 -20.09 8.49
CA GLU A 81 8.83 -19.19 9.34
C GLU A 81 9.83 -18.37 8.51
N PRO A 82 10.14 -17.11 8.89
CA PRO A 82 9.56 -16.35 10.01
C PRO A 82 8.14 -15.83 9.72
N HIS A 83 7.27 -15.69 10.73
CA HIS A 83 5.85 -15.33 10.54
C HIS A 83 5.60 -13.82 10.54
N GLU A 84 6.64 -13.03 10.78
CA GLU A 84 6.66 -11.59 10.74
C GLU A 84 6.23 -11.08 9.36
N LEU A 85 5.49 -9.98 9.37
CA LEU A 85 4.99 -9.34 8.16
C LEU A 85 5.50 -7.90 8.12
N TYR A 86 6.22 -7.57 7.06
CA TYR A 86 6.66 -6.23 6.74
C TYR A 86 5.96 -5.78 5.47
N LEU A 87 5.32 -4.62 5.52
CA LEU A 87 4.62 -4.02 4.40
C LEU A 87 5.51 -2.94 3.77
N HIS A 88 5.70 -3.05 2.46
CA HIS A 88 6.50 -2.13 1.66
C HIS A 88 5.61 -1.53 0.59
N CYS A 89 5.80 -0.24 0.28
CA CYS A 89 5.10 0.42 -0.81
C CYS A 89 6.04 1.35 -1.57
N THR A 90 5.86 1.43 -2.88
CA THR A 90 6.45 2.47 -3.73
C THR A 90 5.37 3.48 -4.10
N VAL A 91 5.74 4.76 -4.08
CA VAL A 91 4.84 5.88 -4.36
C VAL A 91 5.48 6.85 -5.34
N GLN A 92 4.63 7.59 -6.05
CA GLN A 92 5.00 8.67 -6.96
C GLN A 92 4.04 9.86 -6.79
N LEU A 93 4.50 11.05 -7.20
CA LEU A 93 3.77 12.31 -7.14
C LEU A 93 3.41 12.81 -8.55
#